data_AF-A0A2V8XPD9-F1
#
_entry.id   AF-A0A2V8XPD9-F1
#
_cell.length_a   1.000
_cell.length_b   1.000
_cell.length_c   1.000
_cell.angle_alpha   90.00
_cell.angle_beta   90.00
_cell.angle_gamma   90.00
#
_symmetry.space_group_name_H-M   'P 1'
#
loop_
_entity.id
_entity.type
_entity.pdbx_description
1 polymer ?
#
loop_
_entity_poly.entity_id
_entity_poly.type
_entity_poly.pdbx_seq_one_letter_code
_entity_poly.pdbx_strand_id
1 'polypeptide(L)'
;MSKVNRTYGGEICLAQKSAFAEHLVILKKISNECLAAAIGVSLVMFLFSASLYAQVATDAARRAAQEDDIREAIFRYEMKNRDGIIFLDINYQDPSDSFMKRFSDVKLSVKKLSAIAPSKKPAQRWIYDRKTGKPGVALWVGKFAWTSDREVIVDGGYYCGSLCAGRGDFYVVFRDGRWVVEKFDLKIVS
;
A
#
# COMPACT_ATOMS: atom_id res chain seq x y z
N MET A 1 -86.62 -42.91 -33.09
CA MET A 1 -85.29 -43.26 -33.63
C MET A 1 -84.64 -41.97 -34.14
N SER A 2 -83.79 -41.34 -33.34
CA SER A 2 -82.32 -41.33 -33.48
C SER A 2 -81.81 -40.54 -34.70
N LYS A 3 -81.27 -39.35 -34.48
CA LYS A 3 -79.81 -39.12 -34.49
C LYS A 3 -79.48 -37.70 -34.02
N VAL A 4 -78.87 -37.64 -32.85
CA VAL A 4 -78.00 -36.56 -32.38
C VAL A 4 -76.79 -36.52 -33.31
N ASN A 5 -76.40 -35.34 -33.80
CA ASN A 5 -75.03 -35.11 -34.26
C ASN A 5 -74.49 -33.86 -33.59
N ARG A 6 -73.49 -34.10 -32.73
CA ARG A 6 -72.73 -33.13 -31.95
C ARG A 6 -71.94 -32.20 -32.85
N THR A 7 -72.08 -30.90 -32.62
CA THR A 7 -71.04 -29.90 -32.87
C THR A 7 -70.67 -29.27 -31.53
N TYR A 8 -69.89 -29.99 -30.73
CA TYR A 8 -69.24 -29.47 -29.52
C TYR A 8 -67.81 -29.99 -29.51
N GLY A 9 -66.91 -29.25 -30.16
CA GLY A 9 -65.48 -29.62 -30.27
C GLY A 9 -64.55 -28.45 -30.57
N GLY A 10 -65.05 -27.33 -31.10
CA GLY A 10 -64.25 -26.15 -31.43
C GLY A 10 -63.98 -25.21 -30.24
N GLU A 11 -64.97 -24.93 -29.41
CA GLU A 11 -64.87 -23.87 -28.38
C GLU A 11 -64.02 -24.28 -27.17
N ILE A 12 -64.06 -25.55 -26.77
CA ILE A 12 -63.28 -26.07 -25.62
C ILE A 12 -61.78 -26.06 -25.95
N CYS A 13 -61.40 -26.29 -27.22
CA CYS A 13 -60.00 -26.29 -27.64
C CYS A 13 -59.41 -24.87 -27.76
N LEU A 14 -60.23 -23.85 -28.05
CA LEU A 14 -59.82 -22.44 -28.11
C LEU A 14 -59.66 -21.83 -26.70
N ALA A 15 -60.59 -22.11 -25.77
CA ALA A 15 -60.52 -21.61 -24.40
C ALA A 15 -59.27 -22.14 -23.66
N GLN A 16 -58.96 -23.42 -23.81
CA GLN A 16 -57.78 -24.04 -23.19
C GLN A 16 -56.46 -23.49 -23.77
N LYS A 17 -56.38 -23.24 -25.09
CA LYS A 17 -55.21 -22.59 -25.70
C LYS A 17 -55.00 -21.14 -25.22
N SER A 18 -56.08 -20.40 -24.96
CA SER A 18 -56.00 -19.02 -24.45
C SER A 18 -55.42 -18.94 -23.03
N ALA A 19 -55.87 -19.82 -22.12
CA ALA A 19 -55.40 -19.85 -20.74
C ALA A 19 -53.91 -20.26 -20.63
N PHE A 20 -53.47 -21.22 -21.45
CA PHE A 20 -52.03 -21.60 -21.51
C PHE A 20 -51.16 -20.48 -22.08
N ALA A 21 -51.65 -19.70 -23.04
CA ALA A 21 -50.92 -18.56 -23.59
C ALA A 21 -50.76 -17.44 -22.55
N GLU A 22 -51.81 -17.15 -21.77
CA GLU A 22 -51.76 -16.16 -20.68
C GLU A 22 -50.78 -16.58 -19.58
N HIS A 23 -50.79 -17.85 -19.16
CA HIS A 23 -49.82 -18.37 -18.20
C HIS A 23 -48.37 -18.27 -18.70
N LEU A 24 -48.12 -18.54 -19.99
CA LEU A 24 -46.77 -18.44 -20.57
C LEU A 24 -46.27 -16.99 -20.63
N VAL A 25 -47.16 -16.03 -20.88
CA VAL A 25 -46.85 -14.59 -20.87
C VAL A 25 -46.50 -14.11 -19.47
N ILE A 26 -47.26 -14.53 -18.45
CA ILE A 26 -47.00 -14.21 -17.04
C ILE A 26 -45.64 -14.80 -16.60
N LEU A 27 -45.35 -16.05 -16.94
CA LEU A 27 -44.07 -16.70 -16.60
C LEU A 27 -42.87 -16.03 -17.28
N LYS A 28 -43.00 -15.63 -18.56
CA LYS A 28 -41.95 -14.86 -19.26
C LYS A 28 -41.73 -13.48 -18.64
N LYS A 29 -42.80 -12.80 -18.22
CA LYS A 29 -42.71 -11.49 -17.58
C LYS A 29 -42.00 -11.56 -16.22
N ILE A 30 -42.36 -12.53 -15.38
CA ILE A 30 -41.70 -12.77 -14.08
C ILE A 30 -40.22 -13.14 -14.28
N SER A 31 -39.91 -13.99 -15.26
CA SER A 31 -38.53 -14.34 -15.62
C SER A 31 -37.72 -13.10 -16.04
N ASN A 32 -38.29 -12.22 -16.86
CA ASN A 32 -37.64 -10.99 -17.30
C ASN A 32 -37.45 -9.97 -16.17
N GLU A 33 -38.41 -9.83 -15.25
CA GLU A 33 -38.29 -8.96 -14.07
C GLU A 33 -37.24 -9.49 -13.09
N CYS A 34 -37.19 -10.80 -12.84
CA CYS A 34 -36.13 -11.45 -12.07
C CYS A 34 -34.75 -11.29 -12.73
N LEU A 35 -34.66 -11.44 -14.05
CA LEU A 35 -33.42 -11.26 -14.81
C LEU A 35 -32.95 -9.79 -14.77
N ALA A 36 -33.86 -8.83 -14.93
CA ALA A 36 -33.55 -7.40 -14.85
C ALA A 36 -33.08 -7.01 -13.43
N ALA A 37 -33.72 -7.53 -12.38
CA ALA A 37 -33.28 -7.33 -11.00
C ALA A 37 -31.90 -7.94 -10.74
N ALA A 38 -31.63 -9.16 -11.23
CA ALA A 38 -30.32 -9.79 -11.10
C ALA A 38 -29.22 -8.99 -11.82
N ILE A 39 -29.47 -8.53 -13.04
CA ILE A 39 -28.54 -7.66 -13.80
C ILE A 39 -28.31 -6.35 -13.04
N GLY A 40 -29.37 -5.72 -12.52
CA GLY A 40 -29.27 -4.49 -11.73
C GLY A 40 -28.40 -4.68 -10.47
N VAL A 41 -28.61 -5.76 -9.72
CA VAL A 41 -27.83 -6.08 -8.52
C VAL A 41 -26.37 -6.40 -8.89
N SER A 42 -26.12 -7.18 -9.94
CA SER A 42 -24.77 -7.46 -10.43
C SER A 42 -24.05 -6.19 -10.90
N LEU A 43 -24.75 -5.28 -11.56
CA LEU A 43 -24.19 -4.02 -12.05
C LEU A 43 -23.88 -3.07 -10.89
N VAL A 44 -24.74 -2.99 -9.87
CA VAL A 44 -24.46 -2.23 -8.64
C VAL A 44 -23.27 -2.80 -7.88
N MET A 45 -23.18 -4.13 -7.72
CA MET A 45 -22.02 -4.78 -7.10
C MET A 45 -20.73 -4.53 -7.90
N PHE A 46 -20.80 -4.55 -9.23
CA PHE A 46 -19.67 -4.26 -10.10
C PHE A 46 -19.22 -2.80 -10.00
N LEU A 47 -20.16 -1.85 -9.94
CA LEU A 47 -19.84 -0.42 -9.75
C LEU A 47 -19.24 -0.16 -8.36
N PHE A 48 -19.77 -0.81 -7.32
CA PHE A 48 -19.24 -0.68 -5.97
C PHE A 48 -17.81 -1.24 -5.85
N SER A 49 -17.55 -2.41 -6.44
CA SER A 49 -16.20 -2.97 -6.45
C SER A 49 -15.23 -2.09 -7.23
N ALA A 50 -15.61 -1.60 -8.41
CA ALA A 50 -14.78 -0.68 -9.19
C ALA A 50 -14.42 0.60 -8.42
N SER A 51 -15.39 1.19 -7.69
CA SER A 51 -15.16 2.35 -6.84
C SER A 51 -14.16 2.06 -5.71
N LEU A 52 -14.29 0.90 -5.05
CA LEU A 52 -13.39 0.50 -3.97
C LEU A 52 -11.96 0.29 -4.48
N TYR A 53 -11.79 -0.37 -5.64
CA TYR A 53 -10.48 -0.56 -6.26
C TYR A 53 -9.80 0.76 -6.62
N ALA A 54 -10.55 1.71 -7.18
CA ALA A 54 -10.02 3.03 -7.52
C ALA A 54 -9.53 3.78 -6.28
N GLN A 55 -10.25 3.68 -5.16
CA GLN A 55 -9.86 4.30 -3.89
C GLN A 55 -8.56 3.68 -3.34
N VAL A 56 -8.48 2.34 -3.30
CA VAL A 56 -7.26 1.64 -2.83
C VAL A 56 -6.03 1.99 -3.68
N ALA A 57 -6.19 2.06 -5.01
CA ALA A 57 -5.10 2.44 -5.91
C ALA A 57 -4.65 3.90 -5.69
N THR A 58 -5.62 4.80 -5.48
CA THR A 58 -5.34 6.23 -5.20
C THR A 58 -4.60 6.38 -3.87
N ASP A 59 -5.02 5.65 -2.83
CA ASP A 59 -4.35 5.66 -1.52
C ASP A 59 -2.94 5.07 -1.59
N ALA A 60 -2.74 3.98 -2.34
CA ALA A 60 -1.42 3.41 -2.54
C ALA A 60 -0.47 4.39 -3.25
N ALA A 61 -0.94 5.06 -4.32
CA ALA A 61 -0.17 6.06 -5.04
C ALA A 61 0.16 7.28 -4.16
N ARG A 62 -0.82 7.75 -3.38
CA ARG A 62 -0.64 8.85 -2.42
C ARG A 62 0.39 8.50 -1.34
N ARG A 63 0.30 7.31 -0.76
CA ARG A 63 1.26 6.84 0.26
C ARG A 63 2.65 6.74 -0.33
N ALA A 64 2.81 6.12 -1.50
CA ALA A 64 4.09 6.00 -2.19
C ALA A 64 4.76 7.37 -2.43
N ALA A 65 3.98 8.40 -2.78
CA ALA A 65 4.49 9.75 -2.95
C ALA A 65 4.99 10.39 -1.64
N GLN A 66 4.48 9.95 -0.49
CA GLN A 66 4.84 10.48 0.84
C GLN A 66 5.97 9.73 1.52
N GLU A 67 6.25 8.47 1.13
CA GLU A 67 7.23 7.63 1.82
C GLU A 67 8.62 8.27 1.84
N ASP A 68 8.99 8.97 0.77
CA ASP A 68 10.25 9.69 0.69
C ASP A 68 10.30 10.84 1.72
N ASP A 69 9.22 11.57 1.96
CA ASP A 69 9.17 12.60 3.01
C ASP A 69 9.31 12.01 4.40
N ILE A 70 8.71 10.83 4.62
CA ILE A 70 8.82 10.07 5.87
C ILE A 70 10.27 9.60 6.09
N ARG A 71 10.92 9.04 5.06
CA ARG A 71 12.35 8.63 5.12
C ARG A 71 13.24 9.81 5.44
N GLU A 72 13.03 10.95 4.77
CA GLU A 72 13.78 12.18 5.06
C GLU A 72 13.60 12.61 6.52
N ALA A 73 12.36 12.64 7.03
CA ALA A 73 12.09 13.00 8.41
C ALA A 73 12.83 12.09 9.41
N ILE A 74 12.86 10.78 9.17
CA ILE A 74 13.58 9.81 10.00
C ILE A 74 15.09 10.05 9.95
N PHE A 75 15.67 10.19 8.76
CA PHE A 75 17.11 10.45 8.64
C PHE A 75 17.51 11.76 9.31
N ARG A 76 16.73 12.84 9.13
CA ARG A 76 16.99 14.12 9.80
C ARG A 76 16.86 14.01 11.33
N TYR A 77 15.89 13.25 11.82
CA TYR A 77 15.75 12.98 13.24
C TYR A 77 17.02 12.33 13.81
N GLU A 78 17.51 11.28 13.15
CA GLU A 78 18.74 10.57 13.55
C GLU A 78 20.01 11.44 13.41
N MET A 79 20.06 12.35 12.44
CA MET A 79 21.20 13.24 12.22
C MET A 79 21.35 14.35 13.27
N LYS A 80 20.27 14.73 13.98
CA LYS A 80 20.23 15.95 14.81
C LYS A 80 21.36 16.05 15.85
N ASN A 81 21.80 14.92 16.39
CA ASN A 81 22.83 14.84 17.43
C ASN A 81 24.05 14.02 16.98
N ARG A 82 24.31 13.97 15.66
CA ARG A 82 25.43 13.20 15.09
C ARG A 82 26.38 14.12 14.36
N ASP A 83 27.63 13.68 14.30
CA ASP A 83 28.71 14.32 13.56
C ASP A 83 29.38 13.32 12.61
N GLY A 84 30.15 13.84 11.64
CA GLY A 84 30.98 13.03 10.75
C GLY A 84 30.28 12.60 9.46
N ILE A 85 30.57 11.38 9.02
CA ILE A 85 30.07 10.82 7.76
C ILE A 85 28.85 9.96 8.06
N ILE A 86 27.75 10.24 7.37
CA ILE A 86 26.51 9.49 7.46
C ILE A 86 26.28 8.73 6.15
N PHE A 87 26.07 7.43 6.24
CA PHE A 87 25.71 6.59 5.11
C PHE A 87 24.22 6.27 5.18
N LEU A 88 23.50 6.49 4.08
CA LEU A 88 22.07 6.24 4.01
C LEU A 88 21.78 4.94 3.27
N ASP A 89 20.83 4.20 3.82
CA ASP A 89 20.31 2.96 3.30
C ASP A 89 18.77 2.95 3.34
N ILE A 90 18.14 2.60 2.22
CA ILE A 90 16.70 2.37 2.14
C ILE A 90 16.50 0.93 1.68
N ASN A 91 15.95 0.08 2.55
CA ASN A 91 15.71 -1.34 2.27
C ASN A 91 16.96 -2.09 1.75
N TYR A 92 18.11 -1.90 2.39
CA TYR A 92 19.39 -2.53 2.05
C TYR A 92 19.95 -2.12 0.68
N GLN A 93 19.58 -0.93 0.20
CA GLN A 93 19.96 -0.37 -1.08
C GLN A 93 20.32 1.11 -0.95
N ASP A 94 21.14 1.56 -1.89
CA ASP A 94 21.46 2.97 -2.02
C ASP A 94 20.19 3.79 -2.35
N PRO A 95 19.97 4.92 -1.66
CA PRO A 95 18.97 5.88 -2.09
C PRO A 95 19.27 6.44 -3.48
N SER A 96 18.21 6.88 -4.16
CA SER A 96 18.31 7.57 -5.45
C SER A 96 19.07 8.89 -5.32
N ASP A 97 19.69 9.37 -6.41
CA ASP A 97 20.40 10.66 -6.40
C ASP A 97 19.47 11.85 -6.09
N SER A 98 18.21 11.78 -6.53
CA SER A 98 17.20 12.79 -6.21
C SER A 98 16.92 12.82 -4.71
N PHE A 99 16.81 11.67 -4.06
CA PHE A 99 16.64 11.59 -2.61
C PHE A 99 17.85 12.15 -1.87
N MET A 100 19.07 11.80 -2.29
CA MET A 100 20.31 12.28 -1.65
C MET A 100 20.44 13.81 -1.69
N LYS A 101 19.98 14.47 -2.76
CA LYS A 101 20.02 15.95 -2.90
C LYS A 101 19.22 16.69 -1.82
N ARG A 102 18.23 16.03 -1.21
CA ARG A 102 17.39 16.61 -0.17
C ARG A 102 18.17 16.97 1.09
N PHE A 103 19.34 16.36 1.30
CA PHE A 103 20.22 16.61 2.44
C PHE A 103 21.35 17.61 2.11
N SER A 104 21.25 18.36 1.01
CA SER A 104 22.30 19.34 0.64
C SER A 104 22.42 20.52 1.61
N ASP A 105 21.40 20.73 2.45
CA ASP A 105 21.35 21.76 3.49
C ASP A 105 21.99 21.33 4.82
N VAL A 106 22.22 20.03 5.05
CA VAL A 106 22.85 19.57 6.29
C VAL A 106 24.36 19.74 6.23
N LYS A 107 24.98 20.08 7.37
CA LYS A 107 26.44 20.25 7.48
C LYS A 107 27.22 18.92 7.41
N LEU A 108 26.53 17.79 7.52
CA LEU A 108 27.12 16.46 7.57
C LEU A 108 27.50 15.96 6.17
N SER A 109 28.53 15.11 6.10
CA SER A 109 28.86 14.41 4.86
C SER A 109 27.92 13.22 4.67
N VAL A 110 26.81 13.44 3.96
CA VAL A 110 25.83 12.39 3.65
C VAL A 110 26.23 11.63 2.39
N LYS A 111 26.30 10.30 2.47
CA LYS A 111 26.75 9.41 1.39
C LYS A 111 25.82 8.20 1.27
N LYS A 112 25.90 7.52 0.13
CA LYS A 112 25.21 6.25 -0.12
C LYS A 112 25.88 5.10 0.65
N LEU A 113 25.13 4.06 1.01
CA LEU A 113 25.65 2.86 1.67
C LEU A 113 26.84 2.24 0.91
N SER A 114 26.79 2.22 -0.42
CA SER A 114 27.86 1.69 -1.28
C SER A 114 29.20 2.43 -1.17
N ALA A 115 29.24 3.61 -0.53
CA ALA A 115 30.48 4.34 -0.26
C ALA A 115 31.29 3.74 0.91
N ILE A 116 30.72 2.79 1.65
CA ILE A 116 31.42 2.09 2.73
C ILE A 116 32.55 1.22 2.14
N ALA A 117 33.70 1.22 2.83
CA ALA A 117 34.82 0.34 2.50
C ALA A 117 34.45 -1.14 2.75
N PRO A 118 34.77 -2.07 1.84
CA PRO A 118 34.56 -3.49 2.11
C PRO A 118 35.32 -3.91 3.37
N SER A 119 34.67 -4.71 4.23
CA SER A 119 35.31 -5.21 5.45
C SER A 119 36.53 -6.06 5.09
N LYS A 120 37.73 -5.59 5.46
CA LYS A 120 38.98 -6.29 5.16
C LYS A 120 39.28 -7.44 6.12
N LYS A 121 38.56 -7.57 7.24
CA LYS A 121 38.78 -8.63 8.24
C LYS A 121 37.47 -9.00 8.97
N PRO A 122 37.18 -10.30 9.22
CA PRO A 122 35.94 -10.75 9.87
C PRO A 122 35.72 -10.17 11.27
N ALA A 123 36.78 -9.78 11.99
CA ALA A 123 36.72 -9.22 13.34
C ALA A 123 36.54 -7.68 13.39
N GLN A 124 36.74 -6.96 12.28
CA GLN A 124 36.62 -5.50 12.25
C GLN A 124 35.36 -5.08 11.50
N ARG A 125 34.25 -5.07 12.23
CA ARG A 125 32.91 -4.65 11.80
C ARG A 125 32.75 -3.13 11.64
N TRP A 126 33.84 -2.37 11.57
CA TRP A 126 33.83 -0.91 11.56
C TRP A 126 33.33 -0.36 10.23
N ILE A 127 32.60 0.75 10.27
CA ILE A 127 32.11 1.45 9.08
C ILE A 127 33.04 2.61 8.76
N TYR A 128 33.69 2.53 7.60
CA TYR A 128 34.58 3.56 7.10
C TYR A 128 34.18 4.01 5.70
N ASP A 129 34.36 5.29 5.42
CA ASP A 129 34.30 5.80 4.06
C ASP A 129 35.45 5.23 3.22
N ARG A 130 35.13 4.61 2.08
CA ARG A 130 36.13 4.01 1.19
C ARG A 130 37.16 5.01 0.68
N LYS A 131 36.75 6.26 0.45
CA LYS A 131 37.61 7.29 -0.16
C LYS A 131 38.53 7.93 0.87
N THR A 132 38.01 8.28 2.04
CA THR A 132 38.77 9.05 3.04
C THR A 132 39.30 8.21 4.20
N GLY A 133 38.85 6.96 4.36
CA GLY A 133 39.20 6.10 5.50
C GLY A 133 38.66 6.60 6.85
N LYS A 134 37.79 7.61 6.85
CA LYS A 134 37.23 8.19 8.09
C LYS A 134 36.06 7.34 8.58
N PRO A 135 35.85 7.21 9.89
CA PRO A 135 34.71 6.49 10.43
C PRO A 135 33.41 7.21 10.11
N GLY A 136 32.31 6.46 10.05
CA GLY A 136 30.97 7.00 9.91
C GLY A 136 29.90 6.08 10.47
N VAL A 137 28.66 6.52 10.33
CA VAL A 137 27.47 5.81 10.81
C VAL A 137 26.58 5.50 9.62
N ALA A 138 26.14 4.25 9.49
CA ALA A 138 25.08 3.87 8.58
C ALA A 138 23.73 4.06 9.28
N LEU A 139 22.83 4.80 8.65
CA LEU A 139 21.43 4.92 9.03
C LEU A 139 20.61 4.17 7.99
N TRP A 140 19.63 3.40 8.44
CA TRP A 140 18.78 2.63 7.54
C TRP A 140 17.31 2.80 7.88
N VAL A 141 16.50 2.82 6.83
CA VAL A 141 15.04 2.84 6.91
C VAL A 141 14.49 1.67 6.10
N GLY A 142 13.60 0.91 6.72
CA GLY A 142 13.03 -0.32 6.20
C GLY A 142 11.54 -0.22 5.92
N LYS A 143 10.80 -1.18 6.49
CA LYS A 143 9.38 -1.42 6.19
C LYS A 143 8.47 -0.38 6.81
N PHE A 144 7.40 -0.06 6.07
CA PHE A 144 6.34 0.84 6.48
C PHE A 144 5.12 0.05 6.94
N ALA A 145 4.57 0.42 8.08
CA ALA A 145 3.29 -0.06 8.60
C ALA A 145 2.39 1.17 8.83
N TRP A 146 1.63 1.53 7.80
CA TRP A 146 0.66 2.62 7.87
C TRP A 146 -0.45 2.28 8.85
N THR A 147 -0.65 3.13 9.86
CA THR A 147 -1.74 2.98 10.85
C THR A 147 -2.93 3.88 10.51
N SER A 148 -2.69 4.97 9.78
CA SER A 148 -3.72 5.83 9.19
C SER A 148 -3.14 6.60 8.00
N ASP A 149 -3.89 7.56 7.46
CA ASP A 149 -3.40 8.46 6.42
C ASP A 149 -2.39 9.50 6.90
N ARG A 150 -2.26 9.65 8.22
CA ARG A 150 -1.43 10.67 8.86
C ARG A 150 -0.43 10.07 9.84
N GLU A 151 -0.35 8.75 9.90
CA GLU A 151 0.46 8.03 10.88
C GLU A 151 1.02 6.77 10.26
N VAL A 152 2.31 6.53 10.52
CA VAL A 152 3.03 5.36 10.02
C VAL A 152 4.10 4.95 11.02
N ILE A 153 4.23 3.65 11.20
CA ILE A 153 5.31 3.03 11.96
C ILE A 153 6.35 2.52 10.96
N VAL A 154 7.62 2.85 11.17
CA VAL A 154 8.70 2.51 10.24
C VAL A 154 9.84 1.81 10.97
N ASP A 155 10.18 0.60 10.53
CA ASP A 155 11.36 -0.14 11.02
C ASP A 155 12.63 0.57 10.53
N GLY A 156 13.59 0.79 11.43
CA GLY A 156 14.82 1.49 11.09
C GLY A 156 15.86 1.43 12.20
N GLY A 157 16.97 2.12 11.96
CA GLY A 157 17.98 2.29 12.98
C GLY A 157 19.32 2.76 12.47
N TYR A 158 20.35 2.45 13.24
CA TYR A 158 21.71 2.87 12.97
C TYR A 158 22.72 1.76 13.28
N TYR A 159 23.85 1.83 12.60
CA TYR A 159 24.98 0.95 12.81
C TYR A 159 26.26 1.77 12.66
N CYS A 160 27.16 1.71 13.63
CA CYS A 160 28.48 2.34 13.57
C CYS A 160 29.60 1.32 13.78
N GLY A 161 29.31 0.04 13.50
CA GLY A 161 30.24 -1.06 13.67
C GLY A 161 30.25 -1.61 15.09
N SER A 162 31.44 -1.91 15.61
CA SER A 162 31.61 -2.42 16.98
C SER A 162 31.39 -1.36 18.06
N LEU A 163 31.13 -0.11 17.69
CA LEU A 163 30.95 1.01 18.62
C LEU A 163 29.50 1.19 19.05
N CYS A 164 28.55 0.87 18.16
CA CYS A 164 27.13 1.01 18.42
C CYS A 164 26.28 0.36 17.32
N ALA A 165 25.15 -0.18 17.71
CA ALA A 165 24.04 -0.52 16.84
C ALA A 165 22.71 -0.26 17.55
N GLY A 166 21.71 0.17 16.79
CA GLY A 166 20.35 0.33 17.26
C GLY A 166 19.36 -0.09 16.18
N ARG A 167 18.32 -0.82 16.56
CA ARG A 167 17.15 -1.13 15.72
C ARG A 167 15.88 -0.91 16.51
N GLY A 168 14.89 -0.31 15.88
CA GLY A 168 13.61 -0.03 16.51
C GLY A 168 12.57 0.46 15.52
N ASP A 169 11.47 0.95 16.09
CA ASP A 169 10.35 1.49 15.31
C ASP A 169 10.28 3.02 15.48
N PHE A 170 10.25 3.73 14.36
CA PHE A 170 9.93 5.15 14.30
C PHE A 170 8.42 5.34 14.16
N TYR A 171 7.83 6.08 15.08
CA TYR A 171 6.43 6.54 15.00
C TYR A 171 6.44 7.90 14.34
N VAL A 172 5.93 7.98 13.12
CA VAL A 172 5.97 9.19 12.30
C VAL A 172 4.54 9.68 12.06
N VAL A 173 4.32 10.97 12.30
CA VAL A 173 3.01 11.61 12.23
C VAL A 173 3.04 12.80 11.27
N PHE A 174 1.94 13.02 10.54
CA PHE A 174 1.77 14.18 9.67
C PHE A 174 1.13 15.33 10.46
N ARG A 175 1.93 16.35 10.77
CA ARG A 175 1.52 17.54 11.55
C ARG A 175 2.05 18.81 10.87
N ASP A 176 1.21 19.84 10.82
CA ASP A 176 1.58 21.15 10.27
C ASP A 176 2.15 21.09 8.84
N GLY A 177 1.55 20.24 7.99
CA GLY A 177 1.93 20.11 6.59
C GLY A 177 3.20 19.29 6.33
N ARG A 178 3.75 18.61 7.34
CA ARG A 178 4.98 17.80 7.20
C ARG A 178 4.94 16.53 8.05
N TRP A 179 5.74 15.54 7.64
CA TRP A 179 6.00 14.34 8.43
C TRP A 179 7.06 14.62 9.49
N VAL A 180 6.80 14.19 10.73
CA VAL A 180 7.71 14.33 11.86
C VAL A 180 7.79 13.04 12.65
N VAL A 181 8.99 12.68 13.10
CA VAL A 181 9.18 11.58 14.05
C VAL A 181 8.70 12.05 15.42
N GLU A 182 7.69 11.39 15.98
CA GLU A 182 7.19 11.66 17.33
C GLU A 182 7.93 10.83 18.38
N LYS A 183 8.23 9.57 18.05
CA LYS A 183 8.90 8.63 18.96
C LYS A 183 9.79 7.67 18.16
N PHE A 184 10.91 7.27 18.76
CA PHE A 184 11.66 6.09 18.36
C PHE A 184 11.67 5.08 19.50
N ASP A 185 11.19 3.87 19.25
CA ASP A 185 11.12 2.78 20.21
C ASP A 185 12.24 1.78 19.93
N LEU A 186 13.34 1.89 20.67
CA LEU A 186 14.54 1.07 20.50
C LEU A 186 14.25 -0.36 20.99
N LYS A 187 14.35 -1.33 20.08
CA LYS A 187 14.10 -2.75 20.34
C LYS A 187 15.37 -3.55 20.58
N ILE A 188 16.44 -3.21 19.87
CA ILE A 188 17.73 -3.90 19.95
C ILE A 188 18.83 -2.84 20.03
N VAL A 189 19.76 -3.04 20.96
CA VAL A 189 20.98 -2.24 21.11
C VAL A 189 22.18 -3.17 21.22
N SER A 190 23.30 -2.79 20.62
CA SER A 190 24.60 -3.45 20.76
C SER A 190 25.73 -2.45 20.78
#